data_AF-N1UEC9-F1
#
_entry.id   AF-N1UEC9-F1
#
_cell.length_a   1.000
_cell.length_b   1.000
_cell.length_c   1.000
_cell.angle_alpha   90.00
_cell.angle_beta   90.00
_cell.angle_gamma   90.00
#
_symmetry.space_group_name_H-M   'P 1'
#
loop_
_entity.id
_entity.type
_entity.pdbx_description
1 polymer ?
#
loop_
_entity_poly.entity_id
_entity_poly.type
_entity_poly.pdbx_seq_one_letter_code
_entity_poly.pdbx_strand_id
1 'polypeptide(L)'
;MKHHLTYKDDKSDKFWNIEVSGESFTVTYGKTGTAGQTQTKTFGSGEECQKEAKKLLQEKLKKGYAEGEGQTSSVKQKTSAQTLDNFVKEWEEITNSKNLHESLAKHFHYLADSPGFEPIVRKVFEHAKAAKVNGKTLIVEFKNGKTLTAASPGNPNSFKKFPKSFLKLIEKHATLKTDRLELGKCYFDFDIFDEGDRVYEIFDGKETNVLCPLHYQDNSDWIYHPTEKNKEGEPAIFPVIHELEDEINPIYYNVLASY
;
A
#
# COMPACT_ATOMS: atom_id res chain seq x y z
N MET A 1 -3.15 16.51 -2.35
CA MET A 1 -2.16 17.11 -3.30
C MET A 1 -0.79 16.93 -2.68
N LYS A 2 0.20 16.42 -3.41
CA LYS A 2 1.57 16.29 -2.91
C LYS A 2 2.57 16.59 -4.02
N HIS A 3 3.53 17.47 -3.78
CA HIS A 3 4.58 17.79 -4.76
C HIS A 3 5.94 17.81 -4.07
N HIS A 4 6.91 17.16 -4.70
CA HIS A 4 8.31 17.22 -4.31
C HIS A 4 9.09 17.97 -5.38
N LEU A 5 9.72 19.06 -4.96
CA LEU A 5 10.54 19.91 -5.80
C LEU A 5 12.00 19.90 -5.35
N THR A 6 12.91 19.89 -6.31
CA THR A 6 14.34 20.04 -6.08
C THR A 6 14.86 21.28 -6.80
N TYR A 7 15.79 21.99 -6.16
CA TYR A 7 16.50 23.11 -6.74
C TYR A 7 18.00 22.87 -6.60
N LYS A 8 18.70 22.87 -7.73
CA LYS A 8 20.14 22.62 -7.79
C LYS A 8 20.84 23.72 -8.58
N ASP A 9 21.83 24.35 -7.95
CA ASP A 9 22.81 25.24 -8.58
C ASP A 9 24.23 24.88 -8.10
N ASP A 10 25.27 25.58 -8.58
CA ASP A 10 26.67 25.28 -8.27
C ASP A 10 27.01 25.30 -6.76
N LYS A 11 26.16 25.93 -5.93
CA LYS A 11 26.39 26.10 -4.48
C LYS A 11 25.24 25.58 -3.61
N SER A 12 24.11 25.19 -4.20
CA SER A 12 22.87 24.85 -3.51
C SER A 12 22.28 23.55 -4.03
N ASP A 13 21.96 22.65 -3.12
CA ASP A 13 21.13 21.47 -3.40
C ASP A 13 20.02 21.43 -2.35
N LYS A 14 18.81 21.78 -2.75
CA LYS A 14 17.68 22.04 -1.85
C LYS A 14 16.46 21.26 -2.31
N PHE A 15 15.66 20.82 -1.34
CA PHE A 15 14.36 20.23 -1.57
C PHE A 15 13.26 21.08 -0.94
N TRP A 16 12.07 21.00 -1.53
CA TRP A 16 10.85 21.60 -1.04
C TRP A 16 9.69 20.66 -1.34
N ASN A 17 8.94 20.28 -0.32
CA ASN A 17 7.79 19.39 -0.39
C ASN A 17 6.57 20.14 0.11
N ILE A 18 5.42 19.91 -0.51
CA ILE A 18 4.12 20.32 0.02
C ILE A 18 3.15 19.16 -0.03
N GLU A 19 2.44 18.94 1.07
CA GLU A 19 1.42 17.90 1.22
C GLU A 19 0.15 18.52 1.79
N VAL A 20 -0.94 18.45 1.04
CA VAL A 20 -2.26 18.94 1.44
C VAL A 20 -3.09 17.78 1.97
N SER A 21 -3.57 17.90 3.21
CA SER A 21 -4.44 16.95 3.90
C SER A 21 -5.68 17.66 4.44
N GLY A 22 -6.82 17.47 3.78
CA GLY A 22 -8.09 18.11 4.14
C GLY A 22 -7.99 19.64 4.06
N GLU A 23 -8.14 20.29 5.22
CA GLU A 23 -8.15 21.75 5.39
C GLU A 23 -6.78 22.31 5.80
N SER A 24 -5.75 21.46 5.86
CA SER A 24 -4.39 21.90 6.17
C SER A 24 -3.40 21.43 5.12
N PHE A 25 -2.30 22.16 4.99
CA PHE A 25 -1.14 21.70 4.26
C PHE A 25 0.10 21.73 5.14
N THR A 26 1.03 20.85 4.84
CA THR A 26 2.35 20.78 5.45
C THR A 26 3.40 20.98 4.38
N VAL A 27 4.27 21.96 4.59
CA VAL A 27 5.42 22.24 3.74
C VAL A 27 6.68 21.78 4.46
N THR A 28 7.54 21.01 3.78
CA THR A 28 8.85 20.59 4.30
C THR A 28 9.95 21.08 3.37
N TYR A 29 10.97 21.76 3.87
CA TYR A 29 12.06 22.29 3.04
C TYR A 29 13.43 22.18 3.71
N GLY A 30 14.48 22.00 2.93
CA GLY A 30 15.83 21.84 3.47
C GLY A 30 16.89 21.62 2.41
N LYS A 31 18.11 21.32 2.86
CA LYS A 31 19.18 20.84 1.99
C LYS A 31 18.91 19.36 1.66
N THR A 32 19.10 18.95 0.40
CA THR A 32 18.92 17.55 -0.01
C THR A 32 19.78 16.61 0.85
N GLY A 33 19.19 15.53 1.34
CA GLY A 33 19.83 14.59 2.28
C GLY A 33 19.72 14.95 3.76
N THR A 34 18.98 16.01 4.12
CA THR A 34 18.66 16.36 5.52
C THR A 34 17.16 16.18 5.80
N ALA A 35 16.77 16.07 7.08
CA ALA A 35 15.35 16.02 7.46
C ALA A 35 14.56 17.31 7.11
N GLY A 36 15.27 18.44 6.93
CA GLY A 36 14.66 19.74 6.64
C GLY A 36 13.86 20.31 7.81
N GLN A 37 13.11 21.37 7.52
CA GLN A 37 12.17 22.03 8.43
C GLN A 37 10.75 21.87 7.90
N THR A 38 9.79 21.70 8.81
CA THR A 38 8.39 21.51 8.47
C THR A 38 7.54 22.65 9.02
N GLN A 39 6.59 23.14 8.22
CA GLN A 39 5.59 24.14 8.61
C GLN A 39 4.21 23.65 8.17
N THR A 40 3.26 23.64 9.10
CA THR A 40 1.86 23.27 8.82
C THR A 40 0.97 24.50 8.93
N LYS A 41 0.02 24.64 8.00
CA LYS A 41 -0.98 25.71 7.99
C LYS A 41 -2.37 25.15 7.75
N THR A 42 -3.32 25.56 8.58
CA THR A 42 -4.73 25.16 8.53
C THR A 42 -5.59 26.32 8.04
N PHE A 43 -6.66 26.00 7.30
CA PHE A 43 -7.58 26.94 6.66
C PHE A 43 -9.02 26.63 7.09
N GLY A 44 -9.95 27.55 6.81
CA GLY A 44 -11.38 27.36 7.12
C GLY A 44 -12.10 26.41 6.17
N SER A 45 -11.47 26.04 5.04
CA SER A 45 -12.00 25.06 4.09
C SER A 45 -10.89 24.37 3.29
N GLY A 46 -11.19 23.17 2.79
CA GLY A 46 -10.29 22.41 1.92
C GLY A 46 -10.03 23.10 0.57
N GLU A 47 -10.98 23.88 0.06
CA GLU A 47 -10.83 24.63 -1.19
C GLU A 47 -9.82 25.78 -1.05
N GLU A 48 -9.90 26.54 0.05
CA GLU A 48 -8.94 27.60 0.37
C GLU A 48 -7.53 27.03 0.56
N CYS A 49 -7.42 25.90 1.27
CA CYS A 49 -6.16 25.20 1.49
C CYS A 49 -5.51 24.78 0.15
N GLN A 50 -6.29 24.19 -0.75
CA GLN A 50 -5.80 23.78 -2.07
C GLN A 50 -5.39 24.97 -2.94
N LYS A 51 -6.15 26.07 -2.90
CA LYS A 51 -5.84 27.28 -3.68
C LYS A 51 -4.50 27.88 -3.24
N GLU A 52 -4.27 27.99 -1.94
CA GLU A 52 -3.01 28.53 -1.40
C GLU A 52 -1.83 27.56 -1.64
N ALA A 53 -2.03 26.25 -1.51
CA ALA A 53 -1.01 25.26 -1.83
C ALA A 53 -0.56 25.31 -3.30
N LYS A 54 -1.52 25.46 -4.23
CA LYS A 54 -1.23 25.63 -5.67
C LYS A 54 -0.47 26.92 -5.96
N LYS A 55 -0.79 28.01 -5.24
CA LYS A 55 -0.06 29.28 -5.36
C LYS A 55 1.40 29.12 -4.94
N LEU A 56 1.65 28.50 -3.79
CA LEU A 56 3.02 28.23 -3.30
C LEU A 56 3.81 27.35 -4.27
N LEU A 57 3.17 26.33 -4.84
CA LEU A 57 3.79 25.48 -5.85
C LEU A 57 4.24 26.29 -7.07
N GLN A 58 3.34 27.11 -7.63
CA GLN A 58 3.65 27.94 -8.81
C GLN A 58 4.75 28.97 -8.53
N GLU A 59 4.79 29.55 -7.34
CA GLU A 59 5.88 30.45 -6.92
C GLU A 59 7.24 29.73 -6.87
N LYS A 60 7.28 28.46 -6.43
CA LYS A 60 8.51 27.68 -6.40
C LYS A 60 8.98 27.27 -7.79
N LEU A 61 8.06 26.84 -8.66
CA LEU A 61 8.36 26.51 -10.05
C LEU A 61 8.93 27.74 -10.80
N LYS A 62 8.35 28.93 -10.60
CA LYS A 62 8.88 30.19 -11.17
C LYS A 62 10.28 30.56 -10.66
N LYS A 63 10.66 30.08 -9.47
CA LYS A 63 11.99 30.29 -8.86
C LYS A 63 13.03 29.26 -9.31
N GLY A 64 12.71 28.43 -10.31
CA GLY A 64 13.63 27.45 -10.89
C GLY A 64 13.69 26.12 -10.13
N TYR A 65 12.77 25.87 -9.19
CA TYR A 65 12.61 24.53 -8.63
C TYR A 65 11.97 23.62 -9.68
N ALA A 66 12.54 22.43 -9.87
CA ALA A 66 12.01 21.42 -10.78
C ALA A 66 11.27 20.33 -9.99
N GLU A 67 10.20 19.77 -10.55
CA GLU A 67 9.60 18.54 -10.02
C GLU A 67 10.63 17.41 -10.13
N GLY A 68 10.99 16.78 -9.01
CA GLY A 68 11.84 15.59 -9.05
C GLY A 68 11.12 14.44 -9.76
N GLU A 69 11.86 13.48 -10.33
CA GLU A 69 11.32 12.29 -11.04
C GLU A 69 10.58 11.29 -10.12
N GLY A 70 9.83 11.79 -9.14
CA GLY A 70 8.88 11.06 -8.30
C GLY A 70 7.45 11.46 -8.67
N GLN A 71 6.97 10.90 -9.78
CA GLN A 71 5.56 10.73 -10.16
C GLN A 71 4.61 11.92 -9.90
N THR A 72 4.48 12.75 -10.93
CA THR A 72 3.25 13.42 -11.31
C THR A 72 2.10 12.41 -11.50
N SER A 73 1.40 12.06 -10.44
CA SER A 73 0.04 11.50 -10.54
C SER A 73 -0.95 12.53 -10.05
N SER A 74 -1.41 13.31 -11.01
CA SER A 74 -2.55 14.21 -10.88
C SER A 74 -3.79 13.39 -10.50
N VAL A 75 -4.16 13.43 -9.21
CA VAL A 75 -5.49 12.99 -8.76
C VAL A 75 -6.51 14.03 -9.22
N LYS A 76 -6.90 13.95 -10.50
CA LYS A 76 -8.27 14.26 -10.90
C LYS A 76 -9.11 13.10 -10.40
N GLN A 77 -10.16 13.38 -9.62
CA GLN A 77 -11.23 12.42 -9.36
C GLN A 77 -11.67 11.83 -10.71
N LYS A 78 -11.28 10.60 -10.99
CA LYS A 78 -11.93 9.77 -12.01
C LYS A 78 -13.13 9.14 -11.34
N THR A 79 -14.29 9.32 -11.94
CA THR A 79 -15.53 8.61 -11.61
C THR A 79 -15.26 7.11 -11.50
N SER A 80 -15.91 6.44 -10.57
CA SER A 80 -15.77 4.99 -10.30
C SER A 80 -15.88 4.11 -11.56
N ALA A 81 -16.62 4.56 -12.58
CA ALA A 81 -16.75 3.89 -13.88
C ALA A 81 -15.48 3.97 -14.77
N GLN A 82 -14.77 5.11 -14.78
CA GLN A 82 -13.53 5.25 -15.57
C GLN A 82 -12.35 4.49 -14.96
N THR A 83 -12.32 4.37 -13.63
CA THR A 83 -11.34 3.53 -12.95
C THR A 83 -11.63 2.05 -13.20
N LEU A 84 -12.91 1.67 -13.26
CA LEU A 84 -13.36 0.31 -13.59
C LEU A 84 -12.92 -0.13 -14.99
N ASP A 85 -13.26 0.67 -16.01
CA ASP A 85 -12.93 0.38 -17.41
C ASP A 85 -11.42 0.31 -17.64
N ASN A 86 -10.62 1.01 -16.85
CA ASN A 86 -9.18 1.06 -17.03
C ASN A 86 -8.48 -0.22 -16.57
N PHE A 87 -8.82 -0.78 -15.40
CA PHE A 87 -8.14 -1.98 -14.92
C PHE A 87 -8.62 -3.25 -15.63
N VAL A 88 -9.90 -3.31 -16.03
CA VAL A 88 -10.41 -4.48 -16.77
C VAL A 88 -9.68 -4.60 -18.11
N LYS A 89 -9.50 -3.49 -18.83
CA LYS A 89 -8.73 -3.46 -20.09
C LYS A 89 -7.28 -3.90 -19.90
N GLU A 90 -6.61 -3.40 -18.86
CA GLU A 90 -5.24 -3.83 -18.51
C GLU A 90 -5.19 -5.36 -18.29
N TRP A 91 -6.17 -5.92 -17.56
CA TRP A 91 -6.21 -7.35 -17.32
C TRP A 91 -6.54 -8.15 -18.58
N GLU A 92 -7.45 -7.67 -19.43
CA GLU A 92 -7.72 -8.30 -20.73
C GLU A 92 -6.47 -8.34 -21.61
N GLU A 93 -5.68 -7.26 -21.65
CA GLU A 93 -4.38 -7.23 -22.35
C GLU A 93 -3.40 -8.27 -21.78
N ILE A 94 -3.35 -8.43 -20.45
CA ILE A 94 -2.53 -9.46 -19.80
C ILE A 94 -3.00 -10.86 -20.21
N THR A 95 -4.31 -11.14 -20.15
CA THR A 95 -4.85 -12.48 -20.47
C THR A 95 -4.68 -12.86 -21.94
N ASN A 96 -4.68 -11.88 -22.84
CA ASN A 96 -4.47 -12.07 -24.28
C ASN A 96 -2.99 -11.96 -24.71
N SER A 97 -2.08 -11.75 -23.76
CA SER A 97 -0.66 -11.57 -24.05
C SER A 97 -0.03 -12.83 -24.64
N LYS A 98 0.81 -12.64 -25.67
CA LYS A 98 1.67 -13.71 -26.20
C LYS A 98 2.68 -14.22 -25.18
N ASN A 99 3.08 -13.37 -24.22
CA ASN A 99 3.98 -13.72 -23.14
C ASN A 99 3.27 -13.55 -21.78
N LEU A 100 2.30 -14.43 -21.52
CA LEU A 100 1.46 -14.38 -20.32
C LEU A 100 2.28 -14.33 -19.02
N HIS A 101 3.35 -15.13 -18.93
CA HIS A 101 4.20 -15.22 -17.73
C HIS A 101 4.89 -13.88 -17.42
N GLU A 102 5.46 -13.24 -18.44
CA GLU A 102 6.09 -11.93 -18.29
C GLU A 102 5.08 -10.84 -17.96
N SER A 103 3.92 -10.85 -18.64
CA SER A 103 2.84 -9.89 -18.38
C SER A 103 2.31 -9.98 -16.95
N LEU A 104 2.08 -11.21 -16.43
CA LEU A 104 1.67 -11.43 -15.06
C LEU A 104 2.76 -11.03 -14.06
N ALA A 105 4.01 -11.45 -14.27
CA ALA A 105 5.11 -11.10 -13.39
C ALA A 105 5.33 -9.58 -13.30
N LYS A 106 5.16 -8.87 -14.42
CA LYS A 106 5.21 -7.40 -14.46
C LYS A 106 4.04 -6.77 -13.71
N HIS A 107 2.82 -7.28 -13.89
CA HIS A 107 1.63 -6.75 -13.23
C HIS A 107 1.70 -6.92 -11.70
N PHE A 108 2.12 -8.10 -11.23
CA PHE A 108 2.24 -8.44 -9.81
C PHE A 108 3.59 -8.07 -9.18
N HIS A 109 4.45 -7.33 -9.90
CA HIS A 109 5.77 -6.94 -9.41
C HIS A 109 5.73 -6.15 -8.09
N TYR A 110 4.64 -5.42 -7.84
CA TYR A 110 4.43 -4.67 -6.61
C TYR A 110 4.39 -5.54 -5.34
N LEU A 111 4.22 -6.86 -5.47
CA LEU A 111 4.30 -7.80 -4.35
C LEU A 111 5.74 -8.02 -3.86
N ALA A 112 6.76 -7.72 -4.68
CA ALA A 112 8.15 -7.69 -4.25
C ALA A 112 8.51 -6.29 -3.73
N ASP A 113 7.93 -5.90 -2.60
CA ASP A 113 8.14 -4.56 -2.01
C ASP A 113 9.50 -4.41 -1.31
N SER A 114 10.24 -5.52 -1.18
CA SER A 114 11.61 -5.56 -0.67
C SER A 114 12.62 -5.95 -1.74
N PRO A 115 13.77 -5.26 -1.84
CA PRO A 115 14.81 -5.60 -2.80
C PRO A 115 15.25 -7.07 -2.68
N GLY A 116 15.32 -7.77 -3.81
CA GLY A 116 15.74 -9.16 -3.89
C GLY A 116 14.60 -10.18 -3.99
N PHE A 117 13.35 -9.77 -3.80
CA PHE A 117 12.16 -10.64 -3.92
C PHE A 117 11.56 -10.67 -5.34
N GLU A 118 12.03 -9.80 -6.24
CA GLU A 118 11.56 -9.73 -7.63
C GLU A 118 11.69 -11.07 -8.39
N PRO A 119 12.77 -11.87 -8.21
CA PRO A 119 12.88 -13.19 -8.84
C PRO A 119 11.81 -14.17 -8.38
N ILE A 120 11.32 -14.06 -7.13
CA ILE A 120 10.30 -14.95 -6.57
C ILE A 120 8.97 -14.73 -7.30
N VAL A 121 8.56 -13.46 -7.46
CA VAL A 121 7.35 -13.11 -8.23
C VAL A 121 7.43 -13.67 -9.65
N ARG A 122 8.57 -13.51 -10.33
CA ARG A 122 8.77 -14.09 -11.68
C ARG A 122 8.61 -15.62 -11.67
N LYS A 123 9.26 -16.30 -10.72
CA LYS A 123 9.20 -17.77 -10.58
C LYS A 123 7.79 -18.30 -10.32
N VAL A 124 7.00 -17.57 -9.53
CA VAL A 124 5.57 -17.91 -9.30
C VAL A 124 4.81 -17.88 -10.63
N PHE A 125 4.93 -16.80 -11.41
CA PHE A 125 4.15 -16.64 -12.64
C PHE A 125 4.67 -17.44 -13.86
N GLU A 126 5.90 -17.96 -13.84
CA GLU A 126 6.36 -19.01 -14.79
C GLU A 126 5.51 -20.30 -14.72
N HIS A 127 4.85 -20.53 -13.57
CA HIS A 127 3.95 -21.67 -13.35
C HIS A 127 2.51 -21.37 -13.73
N ALA A 128 2.19 -20.16 -14.21
CA ALA A 128 0.85 -19.85 -14.70
C ALA A 128 0.55 -20.70 -15.95
N LYS A 129 -0.63 -21.31 -15.95
CA LYS A 129 -1.20 -22.09 -17.06
C LYS A 129 -2.08 -21.22 -17.93
N ALA A 130 -2.94 -20.42 -17.30
CA ALA A 130 -3.87 -19.51 -17.97
C ALA A 130 -4.21 -18.34 -17.05
N ALA A 131 -4.77 -17.28 -17.62
CA ALA A 131 -5.41 -16.22 -16.86
C ALA A 131 -6.73 -15.83 -17.53
N LYS A 132 -7.71 -15.40 -16.74
CA LYS A 132 -9.02 -14.93 -17.23
C LYS A 132 -9.56 -13.80 -16.37
N VAL A 133 -10.38 -12.96 -16.96
CA VAL A 133 -11.13 -11.93 -16.25
C VAL A 133 -12.56 -12.41 -16.03
N ASN A 134 -13.05 -12.33 -14.81
CA ASN A 134 -14.45 -12.57 -14.46
C ASN A 134 -14.99 -11.35 -13.71
N GLY A 135 -15.67 -10.46 -14.45
CA GLY A 135 -16.18 -9.21 -13.90
C GLY A 135 -15.07 -8.35 -13.32
N LYS A 136 -15.04 -8.21 -11.99
CA LYS A 136 -14.06 -7.39 -11.25
C LYS A 136 -12.92 -8.21 -10.65
N THR A 137 -12.67 -9.40 -11.18
CA THR A 137 -11.65 -10.31 -10.66
C THR A 137 -10.78 -10.84 -11.79
N LEU A 138 -9.47 -10.70 -11.65
CA LEU A 138 -8.46 -11.40 -12.43
C LEU A 138 -8.20 -12.77 -11.77
N ILE A 139 -8.27 -13.84 -12.54
CA ILE A 139 -8.04 -15.20 -12.06
C ILE A 139 -6.84 -15.76 -12.82
N VAL A 140 -5.82 -16.19 -12.09
CA VAL A 140 -4.65 -16.88 -12.63
C VAL A 140 -4.75 -18.35 -12.22
N GLU A 141 -4.75 -19.24 -13.20
CA GLU A 141 -4.73 -20.69 -13.01
C GLU A 141 -3.30 -21.19 -13.14
N PHE A 142 -2.80 -21.94 -12.16
CA PHE A 142 -1.46 -22.50 -12.17
C PHE A 142 -1.43 -23.94 -12.68
N LYS A 143 -0.27 -24.41 -13.15
CA LYS A 143 -0.06 -25.77 -13.68
C LYS A 143 -0.39 -26.87 -12.67
N ASN A 144 -0.27 -26.59 -11.37
CA ASN A 144 -0.60 -27.52 -10.28
C ASN A 144 -2.11 -27.55 -9.93
N GLY A 145 -2.97 -26.86 -10.69
CA GLY A 145 -4.41 -26.80 -10.46
C GLY A 145 -4.85 -25.77 -9.40
N LYS A 146 -3.93 -25.06 -8.76
CA LYS A 146 -4.25 -23.97 -7.83
C LYS A 146 -4.59 -22.68 -8.58
N THR A 147 -5.24 -21.76 -7.89
CA THR A 147 -5.66 -20.47 -8.45
C THR A 147 -5.27 -19.31 -7.55
N LEU A 148 -4.85 -18.20 -8.16
CA LEU A 148 -4.79 -16.89 -7.52
C LEU A 148 -5.94 -16.05 -8.07
N THR A 149 -6.79 -15.53 -7.18
CA THR A 149 -7.83 -14.55 -7.52
C THR A 149 -7.43 -13.18 -7.02
N ALA A 150 -7.49 -12.18 -7.89
CA ALA A 150 -7.10 -10.81 -7.60
C ALA A 150 -8.29 -9.88 -7.87
N ALA A 151 -8.84 -9.29 -6.80
CA ALA A 151 -9.99 -8.40 -6.88
C ALA A 151 -9.61 -7.04 -7.49
N SER A 152 -10.58 -6.27 -7.96
CA SER A 152 -10.36 -4.89 -8.44
C SER A 152 -9.63 -4.02 -7.42
N PRO A 153 -8.92 -2.97 -7.87
CA PRO A 153 -8.39 -1.93 -7.00
C PRO A 153 -9.37 -1.50 -5.90
N GLY A 154 -8.89 -1.48 -4.67
CA GLY A 154 -9.58 -0.95 -3.51
C GLY A 154 -9.56 0.58 -3.49
N ASN A 155 -10.34 1.16 -2.58
CA ASN A 155 -10.31 2.59 -2.30
C ASN A 155 -9.55 2.85 -0.98
N PRO A 156 -8.29 3.33 -1.01
CA PRO A 156 -7.49 3.61 0.18
C PRO A 156 -8.17 4.49 1.23
N ASN A 157 -9.06 5.40 0.80
CA ASN A 157 -9.81 6.26 1.71
C ASN A 157 -10.76 5.48 2.63
N SER A 158 -11.06 4.23 2.30
CA SER A 158 -11.90 3.32 3.11
C SER A 158 -11.09 2.61 4.20
N PHE A 159 -9.75 2.68 4.16
CA PHE A 159 -8.85 1.91 5.02
C PHE A 159 -7.84 2.82 5.75
N LYS A 160 -8.22 4.06 6.09
CA LYS A 160 -7.32 5.09 6.66
C LYS A 160 -6.56 4.68 7.94
N LYS A 161 -7.02 3.66 8.67
CA LYS A 161 -6.32 3.11 9.84
C LYS A 161 -5.12 2.24 9.46
N PHE A 162 -5.11 1.66 8.26
CA PHE A 162 -4.03 0.79 7.79
C PHE A 162 -2.77 1.58 7.38
N PRO A 163 -1.59 0.95 7.44
CA PRO A 163 -0.32 1.58 7.04
C PRO A 163 -0.27 1.95 5.56
N LYS A 164 0.64 2.85 5.18
CA LYS A 164 0.77 3.32 3.79
C LYS A 164 1.21 2.19 2.85
N SER A 165 2.04 1.25 3.31
CA SER A 165 2.38 0.05 2.54
C SER A 165 1.13 -0.76 2.17
N PHE A 166 0.23 -1.00 3.12
CA PHE A 166 -1.06 -1.67 2.86
C PHE A 166 -1.93 -0.87 1.89
N LEU A 167 -2.01 0.45 2.06
CA LEU A 167 -2.79 1.30 1.15
C LEU A 167 -2.29 1.19 -0.30
N LYS A 168 -0.97 1.18 -0.51
CA LYS A 168 -0.37 0.98 -1.85
C LYS A 168 -0.68 -0.40 -2.42
N LEU A 169 -0.72 -1.44 -1.58
CA LEU A 169 -1.09 -2.79 -1.99
C LEU A 169 -2.53 -2.83 -2.52
N ILE A 170 -3.48 -2.31 -1.73
CA ILE A 170 -4.89 -2.37 -2.11
C ILE A 170 -5.25 -1.49 -3.31
N GLU A 171 -4.44 -0.46 -3.64
CA GLU A 171 -4.58 0.31 -4.87
C GLU A 171 -4.41 -0.54 -6.15
N LYS A 172 -3.71 -1.67 -6.06
CA LYS A 172 -3.58 -2.63 -7.16
C LYS A 172 -4.69 -3.66 -7.13
N HIS A 173 -4.85 -4.32 -5.99
CA HIS A 173 -5.91 -5.29 -5.78
C HIS A 173 -6.42 -5.19 -4.35
N ALA A 174 -7.71 -4.92 -4.16
CA ALA A 174 -8.31 -4.85 -2.83
C ALA A 174 -8.09 -6.15 -2.02
N THR A 175 -8.02 -7.28 -2.74
CA THR A 175 -7.80 -8.59 -2.16
C THR A 175 -7.10 -9.51 -3.15
N LEU A 176 -6.11 -10.27 -2.67
CA LEU A 176 -5.56 -11.44 -3.34
C LEU A 176 -5.93 -12.69 -2.53
N LYS A 177 -6.41 -13.74 -3.19
CA LYS A 177 -6.71 -15.01 -2.52
C LYS A 177 -6.14 -16.20 -3.27
N THR A 178 -5.65 -17.17 -2.53
CA THR A 178 -5.40 -18.54 -2.96
C THR A 178 -6.28 -19.48 -2.14
N ASP A 179 -6.08 -20.78 -2.30
CA ASP A 179 -6.66 -21.79 -1.41
C ASP A 179 -6.00 -21.85 -0.03
N ARG A 180 -4.99 -21.04 0.26
CA ARG A 180 -4.29 -21.05 1.55
C ARG A 180 -4.16 -19.69 2.20
N LEU A 181 -4.24 -18.62 1.42
CA LEU A 181 -3.89 -17.27 1.84
C LEU A 181 -4.91 -16.27 1.32
N GLU A 182 -5.26 -15.31 2.16
CA GLU A 182 -5.97 -14.09 1.80
C GLU A 182 -5.14 -12.88 2.21
N LEU A 183 -4.88 -11.98 1.27
CA LEU A 183 -4.15 -10.73 1.48
C LEU A 183 -5.05 -9.57 1.10
N GLY A 184 -5.29 -8.64 2.03
CA GLY A 184 -6.28 -7.58 1.91
C GLY A 184 -6.83 -7.21 3.29
N LYS A 185 -8.04 -6.67 3.40
CA LYS A 185 -8.69 -6.55 4.72
C LYS A 185 -9.31 -7.90 5.09
N CYS A 186 -8.65 -8.64 5.97
CA CYS A 186 -9.13 -9.93 6.45
C CYS A 186 -10.05 -9.76 7.66
N TYR A 187 -10.88 -10.77 7.90
CA TYR A 187 -11.57 -10.92 9.17
C TYR A 187 -10.60 -11.48 10.21
N PHE A 188 -10.71 -11.04 11.44
CA PHE A 188 -9.97 -11.55 12.59
C PHE A 188 -10.98 -11.74 13.70
N ASP A 189 -11.10 -12.97 14.19
CA ASP A 189 -12.03 -13.28 15.29
C ASP A 189 -11.36 -12.90 16.60
N PHE A 190 -11.62 -11.68 17.10
CA PHE A 190 -11.05 -11.21 18.36
C PHE A 190 -11.78 -11.78 19.58
N ASP A 191 -13.01 -12.26 19.40
CA ASP A 191 -13.90 -12.68 20.50
C ASP A 191 -13.46 -14.02 21.15
N ILE A 192 -12.48 -14.71 20.55
CA ILE A 192 -11.89 -15.92 21.11
C ILE A 192 -10.80 -15.63 22.16
N PHE A 193 -10.38 -14.37 22.30
CA PHE A 193 -9.33 -13.96 23.26
C PHE A 193 -9.96 -13.26 24.47
N ASP A 194 -9.53 -13.66 25.66
CA ASP A 194 -10.00 -13.17 26.96
C ASP A 194 -8.95 -12.32 27.68
N GLU A 195 -9.35 -11.62 28.77
CA GLU A 195 -8.42 -10.89 29.63
C GLU A 195 -7.32 -11.81 30.17
N GLY A 196 -6.06 -11.38 30.04
CA GLY A 196 -4.88 -12.21 30.30
C GLY A 196 -4.25 -12.81 29.04
N ASP A 197 -4.98 -12.94 27.93
CA ASP A 197 -4.40 -13.36 26.67
C ASP A 197 -3.54 -12.27 26.07
N ARG A 198 -2.38 -12.64 25.53
CA ARG A 198 -1.43 -11.67 24.97
C ARG A 198 -2.06 -10.78 23.89
N VAL A 199 -2.91 -11.35 23.01
CA VAL A 199 -3.60 -10.58 21.97
C VAL A 199 -4.59 -9.60 22.60
N TYR A 200 -5.36 -10.03 23.60
CA TYR A 200 -6.30 -9.16 24.31
C TYR A 200 -5.57 -7.98 24.97
N GLU A 201 -4.48 -8.26 25.70
CA GLU A 201 -3.65 -7.27 26.38
C GLU A 201 -2.98 -6.28 25.41
N ILE A 202 -2.46 -6.76 24.26
CA ILE A 202 -1.84 -5.89 23.24
C ILE A 202 -2.83 -4.83 22.73
N PHE A 203 -4.11 -5.18 22.61
CA PHE A 203 -5.14 -4.30 22.07
C PHE A 203 -6.05 -3.65 23.12
N ASP A 204 -5.73 -3.78 24.41
CA ASP A 204 -6.57 -3.35 25.53
C ASP A 204 -8.04 -3.84 25.42
N GLY A 205 -8.26 -5.05 24.90
CA GLY A 205 -9.60 -5.58 24.64
C GLY A 205 -10.41 -4.84 23.54
N LYS A 206 -9.76 -4.06 22.67
CA LYS A 206 -10.44 -3.25 21.64
C LYS A 206 -10.29 -3.85 20.24
N GLU A 207 -11.22 -4.73 19.86
CA GLU A 207 -11.31 -5.32 18.50
C GLU A 207 -11.20 -4.27 17.39
N THR A 208 -11.85 -3.10 17.53
CA THR A 208 -11.86 -2.05 16.49
C THR A 208 -10.48 -1.45 16.13
N ASN A 209 -9.44 -1.77 16.92
CA ASN A 209 -8.06 -1.39 16.68
C ASN A 209 -7.25 -2.48 15.96
N VAL A 210 -7.78 -3.70 15.85
CA VAL A 210 -7.13 -4.80 15.16
C VAL A 210 -7.22 -4.59 13.66
N LEU A 211 -6.07 -4.69 13.00
CA LEU A 211 -5.95 -4.53 11.56
C LEU A 211 -5.25 -5.77 11.01
N CYS A 212 -6.02 -6.65 10.36
CA CYS A 212 -5.55 -7.91 9.80
C CYS A 212 -5.35 -7.80 8.28
N PRO A 213 -4.12 -7.55 7.80
CA PRO A 213 -3.81 -7.52 6.37
C PRO A 213 -3.71 -8.91 5.71
N LEU A 214 -3.49 -9.98 6.47
CA LEU A 214 -3.14 -11.29 5.92
C LEU A 214 -3.71 -12.41 6.80
N HIS A 215 -4.38 -13.37 6.18
CA HIS A 215 -4.96 -14.55 6.81
C HIS A 215 -4.47 -15.80 6.08
N TYR A 216 -4.03 -16.80 6.83
CA TYR A 216 -3.78 -18.15 6.34
C TYR A 216 -4.82 -19.14 6.87
N GLN A 217 -5.21 -20.09 6.02
CA GLN A 217 -6.23 -21.09 6.35
C GLN A 217 -5.81 -22.08 7.44
N ASP A 218 -4.54 -22.13 7.82
CA ASP A 218 -4.02 -22.91 8.96
C ASP A 218 -4.11 -22.13 10.28
N ASN A 219 -5.10 -21.23 10.39
CA ASN A 219 -5.39 -20.45 11.58
C ASN A 219 -4.23 -19.52 12.01
N SER A 220 -3.45 -19.04 11.03
CA SER A 220 -2.45 -18.00 11.25
C SER A 220 -2.92 -16.67 10.66
N ASP A 221 -3.41 -15.80 11.54
CA ASP A 221 -3.71 -14.42 11.20
C ASP A 221 -2.50 -13.53 11.42
N TRP A 222 -2.32 -12.54 10.57
CA TRP A 222 -1.23 -11.59 10.68
C TRP A 222 -1.81 -10.22 10.89
N ILE A 223 -1.53 -9.64 12.05
CA ILE A 223 -2.12 -8.36 12.47
C ILE A 223 -1.03 -7.33 12.72
N TYR A 224 -1.38 -6.06 12.54
CA TYR A 224 -0.47 -4.96 12.85
C TYR A 224 -0.40 -4.71 14.35
N HIS A 225 0.82 -4.61 14.87
CA HIS A 225 1.07 -4.24 16.26
C HIS A 225 0.71 -2.76 16.50
N PRO A 226 0.00 -2.42 17.59
CA PRO A 226 -0.45 -1.04 17.85
C PRO A 226 0.70 -0.06 18.12
N THR A 227 1.80 -0.52 18.73
CA THR A 227 2.93 0.33 19.15
C THR A 227 4.28 0.01 18.48
N GLU A 228 4.62 -1.27 18.28
CA GLU A 228 5.86 -1.68 17.60
C GLU A 228 5.88 -1.28 16.12
N LYS A 229 7.08 -0.95 15.63
CA LYS A 229 7.30 -0.45 14.28
C LYS A 229 8.39 -1.24 13.57
N ASN A 230 8.24 -1.39 12.27
CA ASN A 230 9.26 -1.91 11.39
C ASN A 230 10.33 -0.83 11.08
N LYS A 231 11.33 -1.19 10.28
CA LYS A 231 12.45 -0.30 9.90
C LYS A 231 12.01 0.96 9.13
N GLU A 232 10.87 0.90 8.46
CA GLU A 232 10.27 2.02 7.72
C GLU A 232 9.38 2.92 8.61
N GLY A 233 9.28 2.59 9.91
CA GLY A 233 8.49 3.35 10.88
C GLY A 233 6.98 3.09 10.79
N GLU A 234 6.55 2.09 10.01
CA GLU A 234 5.17 1.61 9.96
C GLU A 234 4.93 0.53 11.03
N PRO A 235 3.68 0.30 11.47
CA PRO A 235 3.36 -0.79 12.38
C PRO A 235 3.99 -2.12 11.95
N ALA A 236 4.70 -2.78 12.87
CA ALA A 236 5.20 -4.14 12.64
C ALA A 236 4.01 -5.11 12.53
N ILE A 237 4.19 -6.23 11.86
CA ILE A 237 3.19 -7.30 11.84
C ILE A 237 3.66 -8.46 12.70
N PHE A 238 2.72 -9.18 13.27
CA PHE A 238 3.03 -10.41 13.99
C PHE A 238 1.96 -11.47 13.69
N PRO A 239 2.35 -12.74 13.61
CA PRO A 239 1.40 -13.82 13.51
C PRO A 239 0.61 -13.94 14.82
N VAL A 240 -0.63 -14.38 14.71
CA VAL A 240 -1.47 -14.88 15.78
C VAL A 240 -1.88 -16.27 15.34
N ILE A 241 -1.43 -17.27 16.07
CA ILE A 241 -1.74 -18.67 15.81
C ILE A 241 -2.76 -19.07 16.86
N HIS A 242 -3.97 -19.42 16.41
CA HIS A 242 -5.10 -19.75 17.29
C HIS A 242 -4.86 -21.01 18.16
N GLU A 243 -3.75 -21.73 17.96
CA GLU A 243 -3.40 -22.98 18.66
C GLU A 243 -2.17 -22.91 19.58
N LEU A 244 -1.43 -21.78 19.62
CA LEU A 244 -0.17 -21.67 20.39
C LEU A 244 -0.10 -20.31 21.10
N GLU A 245 -0.47 -20.29 22.38
CA GLU A 245 -0.55 -19.07 23.20
C GLU A 245 0.82 -18.40 23.49
N ASP A 246 1.95 -19.12 23.40
CA ASP A 246 3.14 -18.69 24.15
C ASP A 246 4.37 -18.21 23.38
N GLU A 247 4.54 -18.43 22.07
CA GLU A 247 5.78 -18.01 21.40
C GLU A 247 5.55 -17.45 19.99
N ILE A 248 5.16 -16.18 19.93
CA ILE A 248 5.17 -15.44 18.67
C ILE A 248 5.93 -14.12 18.84
N ASN A 249 7.09 -14.03 18.18
CA ASN A 249 7.88 -12.80 18.12
C ASN A 249 7.42 -11.93 16.94
N PRO A 250 7.39 -10.60 17.10
CA PRO A 250 7.08 -9.68 16.00
C PRO A 250 8.03 -9.84 14.81
N ILE A 251 7.49 -9.67 13.60
CA ILE A 251 8.29 -9.61 12.38
C ILE A 251 8.42 -8.15 11.92
N TYR A 252 9.66 -7.69 11.81
CA TYR A 252 10.00 -6.30 11.47
C TYR A 252 10.07 -6.03 9.96
N TYR A 253 9.18 -6.64 9.19
CA TYR A 253 9.05 -6.49 7.74
C TYR A 253 7.64 -6.00 7.38
N ASN A 254 7.48 -5.45 6.17
CA ASN A 254 6.14 -5.20 5.62
C ASN A 254 5.43 -6.54 5.37
N VAL A 255 4.10 -6.52 5.27
CA VAL A 255 3.27 -7.72 4.96
C VAL A 255 3.79 -8.47 3.74
N LEU A 256 4.21 -7.75 2.71
CA LEU A 256 4.74 -8.32 1.47
C LEU A 256 6.18 -8.84 1.55
N ALA A 257 6.91 -8.45 2.59
CA ALA A 257 8.31 -8.78 2.82
C ALA A 257 8.50 -9.86 3.90
N SER A 258 7.40 -10.36 4.44
CA SER A 258 7.44 -11.25 5.61
C SER A 258 7.65 -12.72 5.27
N TYR A 259 7.63 -13.09 3.98
CA TYR A 259 7.89 -14.45 3.48
C TYR A 259 8.45 -14.47 2.06
#